data_AF-A0A7X4WF25-F1
#
_entry.id   AF-A0A7X4WF25-F1
#
_cell.length_a   1.000
_cell.length_b   1.000
_cell.length_c   1.000
_cell.angle_alpha   90.00
_cell.angle_beta   90.00
_cell.angle_gamma   90.00
#
_symmetry.space_group_name_H-M   'P 1'
#
loop_
_entity.id
_entity.type
_entity.pdbx_description
1 polymer ?
#
loop_
_entity_poly.entity_id
_entity_poly.type
_entity_poly.pdbx_seq_one_letter_code
_entity_poly.pdbx_strand_id
1 'polypeptide(L)'
;YNMFHRSYTDGYFSIKFEGVVYITATKTRKDKNLSLDRVSVIHSYCQRDNLLHYSGAFVPSSDSVEAMIVYQNSNAVELIHTHDSRRFTRNPNATMFPRIEPIEYGTVELGYKIVESISDNESNLIIMEEHGEVFIGFNHSDCTSAQAIVEAISVLELPLVV
;
A
#
# COMPACT_ATOMS: atom_id res chain seq x y z
N TYR A 1 -18.87 -7.48 3.92
CA TYR A 1 -17.50 -7.27 4.41
C TYR A 1 -17.53 -6.06 5.31
N ASN A 2 -17.23 -6.20 6.59
CA ASN A 2 -17.09 -5.05 7.48
C ASN A 2 -15.70 -5.15 8.12
N MET A 3 -14.79 -4.26 7.75
CA MET A 3 -13.41 -4.20 8.27
C MET A 3 -13.40 -3.77 9.76
N PHE A 4 -13.80 -4.69 10.66
CA PHE A 4 -13.66 -4.53 12.12
C PHE A 4 -12.47 -5.31 12.68
N HIS A 5 -11.99 -6.31 11.95
CA HIS A 5 -10.89 -7.14 12.40
C HIS A 5 -9.57 -6.57 11.87
N ARG A 6 -8.66 -6.25 12.78
CA ARG A 6 -7.28 -5.89 12.45
C ARG A 6 -6.37 -7.00 12.94
N SER A 7 -5.49 -7.47 12.07
CA SER A 7 -4.40 -8.35 12.44
C SER A 7 -3.09 -7.57 12.39
N TYR A 8 -2.16 -7.94 13.26
CA TYR A 8 -0.77 -7.47 13.19
C TYR A 8 -0.05 -7.88 11.90
N THR A 9 -0.72 -8.66 11.05
CA THR A 9 -0.22 -9.15 9.78
C THR A 9 -0.81 -8.46 8.56
N ASP A 10 -1.80 -7.58 8.74
CA ASP A 10 -2.47 -6.91 7.62
C ASP A 10 -1.55 -5.88 6.97
N GLY A 11 -1.86 -5.53 5.72
CA GLY A 11 -1.06 -4.62 4.93
C GLY A 11 0.28 -5.19 4.46
N TYR A 12 1.12 -4.33 3.88
CA TYR A 12 2.48 -4.67 3.47
C TYR A 12 3.39 -3.45 3.49
N PHE A 13 4.70 -3.71 3.58
CA PHE A 13 5.73 -2.73 3.22
C PHE A 13 6.40 -3.20 1.95
N SER A 14 6.63 -2.27 1.01
CA SER A 14 7.37 -2.59 -0.20
C SER A 14 8.20 -1.42 -0.71
N ILE A 15 9.30 -1.77 -1.38
CA ILE A 15 10.15 -0.83 -2.10
C ILE A 15 10.55 -1.41 -3.45
N LYS A 16 10.65 -0.56 -4.48
CA LYS A 16 11.20 -0.90 -5.79
C LYS A 16 12.63 -0.36 -5.87
N PHE A 17 13.62 -1.23 -5.97
CA PHE A 17 15.02 -0.84 -6.04
C PHE A 17 15.75 -1.68 -7.10
N GLU A 18 16.59 -1.03 -7.92
CA GLU A 18 17.34 -1.68 -9.01
C GLU A 18 16.52 -2.61 -9.92
N GLY A 19 15.26 -2.23 -10.20
CA GLY A 19 14.37 -2.96 -11.10
C GLY A 19 13.66 -4.17 -10.50
N VAL A 20 13.85 -4.46 -9.20
CA VAL A 20 13.11 -5.48 -8.46
C VAL A 20 12.29 -4.86 -7.34
N VAL A 21 11.31 -5.60 -6.82
CA VAL A 21 10.45 -5.16 -5.70
C VAL A 21 10.69 -6.03 -4.48
N TYR A 22 11.06 -5.41 -3.37
CA TYR A 22 11.13 -6.06 -2.06
C TYR A 22 9.80 -5.84 -1.36
N ILE A 23 9.15 -6.89 -0.88
CA ILE A 23 7.86 -6.80 -0.22
C ILE A 23 7.77 -7.76 0.96
N THR A 24 7.09 -7.35 2.03
CA THR A 24 6.83 -8.27 3.15
C THR A 24 5.99 -9.46 2.69
N ALA A 25 6.37 -10.65 3.11
CA ALA A 25 5.67 -11.90 2.84
C ALA A 25 4.26 -11.92 3.45
N THR A 26 3.36 -12.74 2.91
CA THR A 26 2.02 -12.94 3.47
C THR A 26 2.08 -13.38 4.94
N LYS A 27 1.16 -12.88 5.78
CA LYS A 27 1.09 -13.14 7.23
C LYS A 27 2.32 -12.69 8.03
N THR A 28 3.10 -11.75 7.52
CA THR A 28 4.24 -11.17 8.25
C THR A 28 3.75 -10.20 9.32
N ARG A 29 4.15 -10.44 10.58
CA ARG A 29 3.89 -9.54 11.70
C ARG A 29 4.69 -8.24 11.55
N LYS A 30 4.00 -7.11 11.67
CA LYS A 30 4.56 -5.75 11.53
C LYS A 30 4.59 -4.97 12.85
N ASP A 31 4.05 -5.56 13.91
CA ASP A 31 3.99 -5.00 15.26
C ASP A 31 5.25 -5.26 16.11
N LYS A 32 6.23 -5.97 15.53
CA LYS A 32 7.48 -6.37 16.16
C LYS A 32 8.64 -6.12 15.20
N ASN A 33 9.86 -6.49 15.63
CA ASN A 33 11.03 -6.49 14.75
C ASN A 33 10.74 -7.33 13.50
N LEU A 34 10.70 -6.65 12.35
CA LEU A 34 10.52 -7.27 11.05
C LEU A 34 11.75 -8.12 10.75
N SER A 35 11.57 -9.43 10.61
CA SER A 35 12.64 -10.31 10.14
C SER A 35 12.87 -10.09 8.65
N LEU A 36 14.12 -9.92 8.23
CA LEU A 36 14.47 -9.83 6.81
C LEU A 36 14.16 -11.12 6.05
N ASP A 37 14.12 -12.28 6.73
CA ASP A 37 13.70 -13.54 6.11
C ASP A 37 12.23 -13.50 5.66
N ARG A 38 11.45 -12.55 6.20
CA ARG A 38 10.04 -12.32 5.88
C ARG A 38 9.86 -11.27 4.78
N VAL A 39 10.92 -10.94 4.05
CA VAL A 39 10.89 -10.13 2.83
C VAL A 39 11.12 -11.03 1.63
N SER A 40 10.21 -10.96 0.66
CA SER A 40 10.31 -11.65 -0.63
C SER A 40 10.75 -10.63 -1.70
N VAL A 41 11.49 -11.10 -2.70
CA VAL A 41 11.94 -10.28 -3.83
C VAL A 41 11.15 -10.68 -5.07
N ILE A 42 10.33 -9.78 -5.58
CA ILE A 42 9.60 -9.95 -6.84
C ILE A 42 10.48 -9.43 -7.97
N HIS A 43 10.76 -10.30 -8.94
CA HIS A 43 11.56 -9.99 -10.11
C HIS A 43 10.72 -9.48 -11.28
N SER A 44 9.49 -10.00 -11.42
CA SER A 44 8.58 -9.57 -12.48
C SER A 44 7.14 -10.01 -12.19
N TYR A 45 6.21 -9.31 -12.85
CA TYR A 45 4.81 -9.67 -12.93
C TYR A 45 4.38 -9.69 -14.40
N CYS A 46 3.80 -10.81 -14.83
CA CYS A 46 3.18 -10.94 -16.15
C CYS A 46 1.66 -10.90 -15.99
N GLN A 47 1.03 -9.79 -16.38
CA GLN A 47 -0.41 -9.60 -16.26
C GLN A 47 -1.22 -10.57 -17.12
N ARG A 48 -0.76 -10.86 -18.35
CA ARG A 48 -1.46 -11.79 -19.26
C ARG A 48 -1.64 -13.17 -18.64
N ASP A 49 -0.61 -13.66 -17.97
CA ASP A 49 -0.56 -15.00 -17.39
C ASP A 49 -0.92 -14.99 -15.89
N ASN A 50 -1.20 -13.80 -15.34
CA ASN A 50 -1.36 -13.51 -13.91
C ASN A 50 -0.28 -14.18 -13.03
N LEU A 51 0.98 -14.03 -13.43
CA LEU A 51 2.10 -14.77 -12.84
C LEU A 51 3.14 -13.82 -12.22
N LEU A 52 3.40 -14.02 -10.93
CA LEU A 52 4.47 -13.37 -10.17
C LEU A 52 5.71 -14.27 -10.13
N HIS A 53 6.85 -13.74 -10.60
CA HIS A 53 8.15 -14.38 -10.41
C HIS A 53 8.86 -13.76 -9.22
N TYR A 54 9.17 -14.58 -8.21
CA TYR A 54 9.79 -14.09 -6.99
C TYR A 54 10.80 -15.09 -6.41
N SER A 55 11.64 -14.59 -5.51
CA SER A 55 12.52 -15.38 -4.65
C SER A 55 12.33 -14.98 -3.18
N GLY A 56 12.80 -15.83 -2.27
CA GLY A 56 12.66 -15.67 -0.83
C GLY A 56 12.15 -16.94 -0.15
N ALA A 57 12.24 -16.97 1.18
CA ALA A 57 11.82 -18.13 1.97
C ALA A 57 10.29 -18.29 2.04
N PHE A 58 9.54 -17.24 1.71
CA PHE A 58 8.09 -17.20 1.84
C PHE A 58 7.42 -16.57 0.62
N VAL A 59 6.13 -16.88 0.46
CA VAL A 59 5.24 -16.26 -0.53
C VAL A 59 5.13 -14.76 -0.23
N PRO A 60 5.23 -13.86 -1.23
CA PRO A 60 5.08 -12.42 -1.04
C PRO A 60 3.66 -12.07 -0.54
N SER A 61 3.40 -10.79 -0.24
CA SER A 61 2.07 -10.35 0.21
C SER A 61 0.97 -10.83 -0.74
N SER A 62 -0.24 -11.08 -0.23
CA SER A 62 -1.43 -11.32 -1.08
C SER A 62 -1.70 -10.16 -2.04
N ASP A 63 -1.26 -8.96 -1.64
CA ASP A 63 -1.52 -7.70 -2.33
C ASP A 63 -0.36 -7.37 -3.30
N SER A 64 0.46 -8.36 -3.65
CA SER A 64 1.62 -8.14 -4.52
C SER A 64 1.23 -7.86 -5.96
N VAL A 65 0.06 -8.33 -6.42
CA VAL A 65 -0.43 -8.06 -7.78
C VAL A 65 -0.70 -6.57 -7.96
N GLU A 66 -1.49 -5.97 -7.08
CA GLU A 66 -1.78 -4.53 -7.10
C GLU A 66 -0.50 -3.70 -6.95
N ALA A 67 0.41 -4.06 -6.02
CA ALA A 67 1.69 -3.36 -5.86
C ALA A 67 2.53 -3.40 -7.14
N MET A 68 2.59 -4.54 -7.82
CA MET A 68 3.32 -4.67 -9.08
C MET A 68 2.71 -3.85 -10.21
N ILE A 69 1.38 -3.80 -10.32
CA ILE A 69 0.72 -2.90 -11.28
C ILE A 69 1.11 -1.46 -11.02
N VAL A 70 1.09 -1.01 -9.76
CA VAL A 70 1.50 0.37 -9.40
C VAL A 70 2.94 0.63 -9.79
N TYR A 71 3.87 -0.26 -9.44
CA TYR A 71 5.29 -0.10 -9.77
C TYR A 71 5.61 -0.17 -11.27
N GLN A 72 4.81 -0.88 -12.06
CA GLN A 72 4.99 -1.00 -13.51
C GLN A 72 4.42 0.20 -14.28
N ASN A 73 3.42 0.89 -13.72
CA ASN A 73 2.64 1.92 -14.42
C ASN A 73 2.72 3.30 -13.77
N SER A 74 3.58 3.49 -12.76
CA SER A 74 3.83 4.78 -12.12
C SER A 74 5.33 4.97 -11.83
N ASN A 75 5.69 6.17 -11.36
CA ASN A 75 7.01 6.49 -10.82
C ASN A 75 7.15 6.17 -9.32
N ALA A 76 6.18 5.49 -8.69
CA ALA A 76 6.29 5.08 -7.30
C ALA A 76 7.52 4.17 -7.10
N VAL A 77 8.19 4.34 -5.97
CA VAL A 77 9.35 3.54 -5.53
C VAL A 77 9.18 2.97 -4.13
N GLU A 78 8.15 3.39 -3.40
CA GLU A 78 7.78 2.84 -2.09
C GLU A 78 6.25 2.76 -2.01
N LEU A 79 5.75 1.69 -1.39
CA LEU A 79 4.34 1.56 -1.03
C LEU A 79 4.22 0.97 0.36
N ILE A 80 3.43 1.63 1.20
CA ILE A 80 3.03 1.14 2.52
C ILE A 80 1.52 0.99 2.52
N HIS A 81 1.04 -0.24 2.64
CA HIS A 81 -0.38 -0.52 2.80
C HIS A 81 -0.69 -0.80 4.27
N THR A 82 -1.69 -0.12 4.82
CA THR A 82 -2.17 -0.32 6.20
C THR A 82 -3.69 -0.37 6.29
N HIS A 83 -4.17 -0.82 7.46
CA HIS A 83 -5.59 -1.04 7.76
C HIS A 83 -6.00 -0.25 9.03
N ASP A 84 -5.55 1.00 9.17
CA ASP A 84 -5.93 1.87 10.30
C ASP A 84 -7.26 2.57 10.06
N SER A 85 -8.33 1.76 10.05
CA SER A 85 -9.70 2.21 9.83
C SER A 85 -10.23 3.34 10.71
N ARG A 86 -9.67 3.54 11.90
CA ARG A 86 -10.06 4.59 12.85
C ARG A 86 -9.51 5.93 12.42
N ARG A 87 -8.30 5.95 11.85
CA ARG A 87 -7.65 7.15 11.35
C ARG A 87 -8.01 7.44 9.90
N PHE A 88 -8.18 6.43 9.06
CA PHE A 88 -8.36 6.61 7.62
C PHE A 88 -9.72 6.13 7.13
N THR A 89 -9.88 4.86 6.73
CA THR A 89 -11.04 4.40 5.94
C THR A 89 -12.42 4.76 6.53
N ARG A 90 -12.57 4.79 7.86
CA ARG A 90 -13.84 5.15 8.56
C ARG A 90 -13.77 6.46 9.34
N ASN A 91 -12.71 7.23 9.18
CA ASN A 91 -12.63 8.56 9.77
C ASN A 91 -13.43 9.54 8.90
N PRO A 92 -14.48 10.21 9.43
CA PRO A 92 -15.25 11.19 8.66
C PRO A 92 -14.40 12.38 8.19
N ASN A 93 -13.32 12.69 8.90
CA ASN A 93 -12.41 13.75 8.52
C ASN A 93 -11.48 13.35 7.37
N ALA A 94 -11.28 12.05 7.11
CA ALA A 94 -10.41 11.57 6.03
C ALA A 94 -11.06 11.62 4.63
N THR A 95 -12.19 12.31 4.50
CA THR A 95 -12.88 12.54 3.23
C THR A 95 -12.12 13.48 2.29
N MET A 96 -11.11 14.20 2.79
CA MET A 96 -10.25 15.04 1.95
C MET A 96 -9.26 14.25 1.09
N PHE A 97 -9.00 12.98 1.42
CA PHE A 97 -8.06 12.14 0.66
C PHE A 97 -8.78 11.43 -0.49
N PRO A 98 -8.09 11.17 -1.62
CA PRO A 98 -8.65 10.38 -2.72
C PRO A 98 -9.15 9.02 -2.24
N ARG A 99 -10.30 8.59 -2.77
CA ARG A 99 -10.95 7.34 -2.40
C ARG A 99 -11.21 6.48 -3.63
N ILE A 100 -10.89 5.20 -3.52
CA ILE A 100 -11.26 4.16 -4.47
C ILE A 100 -12.43 3.39 -3.88
N GLU A 101 -13.46 3.17 -4.67
CA GLU A 101 -14.63 2.36 -4.34
C GLU A 101 -14.26 0.93 -3.89
N PRO A 102 -15.16 0.20 -3.20
CA PRO A 102 -14.85 -1.15 -2.74
C PRO A 102 -14.52 -2.11 -3.89
N ILE A 103 -13.28 -2.61 -3.92
CA ILE A 103 -12.76 -3.60 -4.87
C ILE A 103 -12.03 -4.70 -4.09
N GLU A 104 -12.05 -5.93 -4.60
CA GLU A 104 -11.33 -7.05 -3.99
C GLU A 104 -9.81 -6.83 -3.99
N TYR A 105 -9.17 -7.24 -2.88
CA TYR A 105 -7.73 -7.12 -2.69
C TYR A 105 -6.93 -8.07 -3.59
N GLY A 106 -5.70 -7.68 -3.94
CA GLY A 106 -4.81 -8.51 -4.75
C GLY A 106 -5.26 -8.66 -6.21
N THR A 107 -6.06 -7.73 -6.72
CA THR A 107 -6.56 -7.73 -8.09
C THR A 107 -5.80 -6.74 -8.98
N VAL A 108 -5.77 -7.03 -10.29
CA VAL A 108 -5.21 -6.11 -11.31
C VAL A 108 -6.02 -4.82 -11.38
N GLU A 109 -7.34 -4.92 -11.26
CA GLU A 109 -8.26 -3.79 -11.30
C GLU A 109 -7.95 -2.78 -10.20
N LEU A 110 -7.79 -3.23 -8.96
CA LEU A 110 -7.42 -2.35 -7.85
C LEU A 110 -6.07 -1.67 -8.09
N GLY A 111 -5.08 -2.40 -8.61
CA GLY A 111 -3.79 -1.83 -8.99
C GLY A 111 -3.92 -0.66 -9.97
N TYR A 112 -4.76 -0.78 -11.01
CA TYR A 112 -4.98 0.32 -11.96
C TYR A 112 -5.76 1.49 -11.35
N LYS A 113 -6.73 1.23 -10.48
CA LYS A 113 -7.42 2.31 -9.74
C LYS A 113 -6.48 3.12 -8.86
N ILE A 114 -5.50 2.47 -8.25
CA ILE A 114 -4.43 3.15 -7.50
C ILE A 114 -3.59 4.01 -8.46
N VAL A 115 -3.21 3.50 -9.62
CA VAL A 115 -2.43 4.26 -10.64
C VAL A 115 -3.21 5.47 -11.18
N GLU A 116 -4.50 5.31 -11.47
CA GLU A 116 -5.39 6.40 -11.88
C GLU A 116 -5.44 7.47 -10.78
N SER A 117 -5.66 7.06 -9.53
CA SER A 117 -5.71 7.97 -8.38
C SER A 117 -4.38 8.71 -8.14
N ILE A 118 -3.23 8.06 -8.37
CA ILE A 118 -1.91 8.71 -8.32
C ILE A 118 -1.78 9.77 -9.42
N SER A 119 -2.28 9.50 -10.61
CA SER A 119 -2.12 10.39 -11.77
C SER A 119 -3.02 11.62 -11.67
N ASP A 120 -4.21 11.45 -11.10
CA ASP A 120 -5.24 12.49 -11.01
C ASP A 120 -5.08 13.40 -9.79
N ASN A 121 -4.24 13.02 -8.81
CA ASN A 121 -4.14 13.70 -7.52
C ASN A 121 -2.68 13.90 -7.09
N GLU A 122 -2.39 15.02 -6.41
CA GLU A 122 -1.08 15.27 -5.80
C GLU A 122 -0.92 14.60 -4.41
N SER A 123 -1.83 13.68 -4.05
CA SER A 123 -1.84 13.04 -2.73
C SER A 123 -0.94 11.80 -2.70
N ASN A 124 -0.06 11.73 -1.70
CA ASN A 124 0.75 10.55 -1.40
C ASN A 124 -0.01 9.49 -0.57
N LEU A 125 -1.32 9.67 -0.40
CA LEU A 125 -2.23 8.76 0.31
C LEU A 125 -3.49 8.54 -0.53
N ILE A 126 -3.87 7.28 -0.67
CA ILE A 126 -5.15 6.86 -1.25
C ILE A 126 -5.87 5.94 -0.27
N ILE A 127 -7.17 6.18 -0.08
CA ILE A 127 -8.04 5.34 0.74
C ILE A 127 -8.79 4.35 -0.17
N MET A 128 -8.68 3.06 0.11
CA MET A 128 -9.43 2.00 -0.54
C MET A 128 -10.60 1.59 0.34
N GLU A 129 -11.83 1.90 -0.07
CA GLU A 129 -13.01 1.75 0.79
C GLU A 129 -13.25 0.29 1.20
N GLU A 130 -13.49 0.09 2.51
CA GLU A 130 -13.62 -1.23 3.16
C GLU A 130 -12.43 -2.19 2.93
N HIS A 131 -11.29 -1.68 2.48
CA HIS A 131 -10.05 -2.44 2.28
C HIS A 131 -8.89 -1.90 3.13
N GLY A 132 -8.57 -0.61 3.03
CA GLY A 132 -7.47 0.00 3.79
C GLY A 132 -6.96 1.26 3.14
N GLU A 133 -5.69 1.57 3.33
CA GLU A 133 -5.07 2.75 2.74
C GLU A 133 -3.67 2.42 2.24
N VAL A 134 -3.24 3.11 1.19
CA VAL A 134 -1.89 2.98 0.63
C VAL A 134 -1.21 4.34 0.65
N PHE A 135 -0.01 4.37 1.21
CA PHE A 135 0.90 5.50 1.22
C PHE A 135 1.98 5.28 0.19
N ILE A 136 2.26 6.30 -0.59
CA ILE A 136 3.11 6.21 -1.78
C ILE A 136 4.35 7.07 -1.58
N GLY A 137 5.49 6.49 -1.93
CA GLY A 137 6.75 7.22 -1.99
C GLY A 137 7.31 7.22 -3.40
N PHE A 138 7.87 8.37 -3.79
CA PHE A 138 8.47 8.60 -5.12
C PHE A 138 9.99 8.76 -5.07
N ASN A 139 10.56 8.81 -3.86
CA ASN A 139 12.01 8.94 -3.67
C ASN A 139 12.47 8.14 -2.42
N HIS A 140 13.56 7.40 -2.58
CA HIS A 140 14.22 6.62 -1.53
C HIS A 140 15.02 7.46 -0.53
N SER A 141 15.49 8.66 -0.91
CA SER A 141 16.38 9.46 -0.04
C SER A 141 15.70 9.92 1.26
N ASP A 142 14.37 10.00 1.27
CA ASP A 142 13.60 10.63 2.34
C ASP A 142 12.53 9.72 2.97
N CYS A 143 12.46 8.43 2.59
CA CYS A 143 11.39 7.51 2.99
C CYS A 143 10.01 8.16 2.83
N THR A 144 9.75 8.71 1.64
CA THR A 144 8.61 9.57 1.34
C THR A 144 7.26 8.95 1.69
N SER A 145 7.13 7.62 1.59
CA SER A 145 5.91 6.91 2.02
C SER A 145 5.66 6.97 3.54
N ALA A 146 6.72 6.93 4.36
CA ALA A 146 6.59 7.07 5.81
C ALA A 146 6.30 8.53 6.21
N GLN A 147 6.87 9.50 5.50
CA GLN A 147 6.54 10.92 5.68
C GLN A 147 5.07 11.20 5.36
N ALA A 148 4.53 10.60 4.28
CA ALA A 148 3.12 10.71 3.93
C ALA A 148 2.19 10.22 5.06
N ILE A 149 2.58 9.19 5.82
CA ILE A 149 1.84 8.74 7.01
C ILE A 149 1.81 9.84 8.07
N VAL A 150 2.97 10.41 8.39
CA VAL A 150 3.11 11.46 9.42
C VAL A 150 2.30 12.70 9.03
N GLU A 151 2.38 13.13 7.79
CA GLU A 151 1.63 14.27 7.25
C GLU A 151 0.12 14.02 7.32
N ALA A 152 -0.35 12.86 6.86
CA ALA A 152 -1.77 12.52 6.88
C ALA A 152 -2.33 12.46 8.31
N ILE A 153 -1.60 11.87 9.26
CA ILE A 153 -2.01 11.87 10.68
C ILE A 153 -2.07 13.30 11.21
N SER A 154 -1.07 14.12 10.90
CA SER A 154 -1.01 15.50 11.38
C SER A 154 -2.21 16.32 10.87
N VAL A 155 -2.59 16.16 9.60
CA VAL A 155 -3.77 16.82 9.02
C VAL A 155 -5.06 16.38 9.72
N LEU A 156 -5.18 15.10 10.06
CA LEU A 156 -6.38 14.54 10.69
C LEU A 156 -6.51 14.86 12.19
N GLU A 157 -5.39 15.15 12.87
CA GLU A 157 -5.35 15.52 14.28
C GLU A 157 -5.51 17.03 14.52
N LEU A 158 -5.50 17.86 13.46
CA LEU A 158 -5.84 19.27 13.56
C LEU A 158 -7.35 19.42 13.85
N PRO A 159 -7.75 20.25 14.83
CA PRO A 159 -9.16 20.55 15.05
C PRO A 159 -9.74 21.18 13.79
N LEU A 160 -10.88 20.66 13.32
CA LEU A 160 -11.63 21.27 12.23
C LEU A 160 -11.88 22.74 12.60
N VAL A 161 -11.36 23.66 11.77
CA VAL A 161 -11.84 25.03 11.76
C VAL A 161 -13.22 24.96 11.09
N VAL A 162 -14.26 24.77 11.93
CA VAL A 162 -15.66 24.81 11.52
C VAL A 162 -16.12 26.25 11.40
#